data_AF-A0A947LRV7-F1
#
_entry.id   AF-A0A947LRV7-F1
#
_cell.length_a   1.000
_cell.length_b   1.000
_cell.length_c   1.000
_cell.angle_alpha   90.00
_cell.angle_beta   90.00
_cell.angle_gamma   90.00
#
_symmetry.space_group_name_H-M   'P 1'
#
loop_
_entity.id
_entity.type
_entity.pdbx_description
1 polymer ?
#
loop_
_entity_poly.entity_id
_entity_poly.type
_entity_poly.pdbx_seq_one_letter_code
_entity_poly.pdbx_strand_id
1 'polypeptide(L)' 'QLAVLQLLATGATNKVIAQNLGISPATVKNHLDAIFEKMGATNRLQAVMMASATTSQDGL' A
#
# COMPACT_ATOMS: atom_id res chain seq x y z
N GLN A 1 -4.96 7.52 -2.98
CA GLN A 1 -4.67 6.29 -2.20
C GLN A 1 -4.04 5.18 -3.04
N LEU A 2 -4.28 5.11 -4.36
CA LEU A 2 -3.73 4.08 -5.23
C LEU A 2 -2.18 4.02 -5.22
N ALA A 3 -1.50 5.18 -5.21
CA ALA A 3 -0.04 5.22 -5.21
C ALA A 3 0.61 4.60 -3.95
N VAL A 4 -0.02 4.76 -2.78
CA VAL A 4 0.40 4.10 -1.53
C VAL A 4 0.26 2.58 -1.68
N LEU A 5 -0.84 2.12 -2.27
CA LEU A 5 -1.10 0.70 -2.49
C LEU A 5 -0.11 0.08 -3.49
N GLN A 6 0.20 0.78 -4.59
CA GLN A 6 1.16 0.30 -5.58
C GLN A 6 2.56 0.16 -4.99
N LEU A 7 3.03 1.15 -4.23
CA LEU A 7 4.32 1.06 -3.55
C LEU A 7 4.30 -0.01 -2.44
N LEU A 8 3.17 -0.21 -1.76
CA LEU A 8 3.03 -1.31 -0.81
C LEU A 8 3.10 -2.68 -1.51
N ALA A 9 2.51 -2.81 -2.71
CA ALA A 9 2.52 -4.04 -3.51
C ALA A 9 3.94 -4.44 -3.97
N THR A 10 4.84 -3.46 -4.17
CA THR A 10 6.25 -3.74 -4.47
C THR A 10 7.07 -4.16 -3.24
N GLY A 11 6.46 -4.21 -2.05
CA GLY A 11 7.12 -4.50 -0.80
C GLY A 11 7.79 -3.28 -0.15
N ALA A 12 7.52 -2.06 -0.62
CA ALA A 12 8.12 -0.87 -0.05
C ALA A 12 7.71 -0.65 1.42
N THR A 13 8.66 -0.17 2.22
CA THR A 13 8.39 0.21 3.61
C THR A 13 7.65 1.56 3.66
N ASN A 14 6.91 1.81 4.74
CA ASN A 14 6.17 3.08 4.89
C ASN A 14 7.07 4.31 4.78
N LYS A 15 8.35 4.19 5.17
CA LYS A 15 9.36 5.24 5.03
C LYS A 15 9.73 5.51 3.56
N VAL A 16 9.81 4.47 2.73
CA VAL A 16 10.06 4.60 1.29
C VAL A 16 8.84 5.18 0.58
N ILE A 17 7.65 4.73 0.96
CA ILE A 17 6.37 5.27 0.45
C ILE A 17 6.24 6.76 0.78
N ALA A 18 6.54 7.12 2.04
CA ALA A 18 6.54 8.49 2.52
C ALA A 18 7.47 9.40 1.70
N GLN A 19 8.70 8.93 1.47
CA GLN A 19 9.68 9.67 0.65
C GLN A 19 9.24 9.80 -0.81
N ASN A 20 8.71 8.74 -1.42
CA ASN A 20 8.24 8.77 -2.82
C ASN A 20 7.06 9.72 -3.01
N LEU A 21 6.17 9.82 -2.02
CA LEU A 21 4.98 10.65 -2.07
C LEU A 21 5.18 12.04 -1.47
N GLY A 22 6.35 12.33 -0.89
CA GLY A 22 6.62 13.60 -0.20
C GLY A 22 5.74 13.84 1.02
N ILE A 23 5.25 12.79 1.67
CA ILE A 23 4.36 12.87 2.85
C ILE A 23 5.00 12.25 4.08
N SER A 24 4.44 12.53 5.25
CA SER A 24 4.94 11.93 6.49
C SER A 24 4.61 10.43 6.58
N PRO A 25 5.47 9.59 7.19
CA PRO A 25 5.17 8.17 7.39
C PRO A 25 3.93 7.92 8.26
N ALA A 26 3.56 8.87 9.12
CA ALA A 26 2.29 8.86 9.84
C ALA A 26 1.09 9.00 8.87
N THR A 27 1.18 9.90 7.89
CA THR A 27 0.17 10.08 6.83
C THR A 27 0.04 8.82 5.98
N VAL A 28 1.17 8.17 5.65
CA VAL A 28 1.16 6.86 4.96
C VAL A 28 0.41 5.82 5.78
N LYS A 29 0.64 5.75 7.10
CA LYS A 29 -0.10 4.84 7.99
C LYS A 29 -1.61 5.09 7.93
N ASN A 30 -2.06 6.34 8.07
CA ASN A 30 -3.50 6.65 7.97
C ASN A 30 -4.08 6.26 6.61
N HIS A 31 -3.34 6.46 5.53
CA HIS A 31 -3.78 6.01 4.21
C HIS A 31 -3.86 4.49 4.11
N LEU A 32 -2.88 3.77 4.66
CA LEU A 32 -2.88 2.31 4.71
C LEU A 32 -4.03 1.78 5.55
N ASP A 33 -4.29 2.35 6.72
CA ASP A 33 -5.40 1.93 7.60
C ASP A 33 -6.75 2.08 6.89
N ALA A 34 -6.99 3.21 6.22
CA ALA A 34 -8.20 3.43 5.43
C ALA A 34 -8.31 2.49 4.20
N ILE A 35 -7.18 2.10 3.60
CA ILE A 35 -7.17 1.12 2.50
C ILE A 35 -7.42 -0.29 3.05
N PHE A 36 -6.83 -0.64 4.19
CA PHE A 36 -7.00 -1.94 4.84
C PHE A 36 -8.43 -2.13 5.30
N GLU A 37 -9.05 -1.11 5.90
CA GLU A 37 -10.45 -1.10 6.27
C GLU A 37 -11.35 -1.33 5.04
N LYS A 38 -11.07 -0.65 3.93
CA LYS A 38 -11.80 -0.83 2.67
C LYS A 38 -11.62 -2.20 2.02
N MET A 39 -10.45 -2.81 2.17
CA MET A 39 -10.15 -4.14 1.61
C MET A 39 -10.48 -5.30 2.58
N GLY A 40 -10.86 -5.00 3.83
CA GLY A 40 -11.00 -6.01 4.88
C GLY A 40 -9.67 -6.67 5.27
N ALA A 41 -8.54 -6.03 4.97
CA ALA A 41 -7.22 -6.56 5.32
C ALA A 41 -6.95 -6.34 6.81
N THR A 42 -6.68 -7.41 7.54
CA THR A 42 -6.43 -7.33 8.99
C THR A 42 -4.96 -7.16 9.33
N ASN A 43 -4.06 -7.56 8.44
CA ASN A 43 -2.62 -7.55 8.66
C ASN A 43 -1.87 -7.00 7.44
N ARG A 44 -0.70 -6.38 7.66
CA ARG A 44 0.20 -5.88 6.59
C ARG A 44 0.46 -6.94 5.53
N LEU A 45 0.66 -8.19 5.93
CA LEU A 45 0.96 -9.30 5.02
C LEU A 45 -0.24 -9.61 4.12
N GLN A 46 -1.45 -9.62 4.69
CA GLN A 46 -2.70 -9.75 3.95
C GLN A 46 -2.88 -8.60 2.95
N ALA A 47 -2.62 -7.37 3.39
CA ALA A 47 -2.74 -6.21 2.53
C ALA A 47 -1.70 -6.19 1.40
N VAL A 48 -0.46 -6.59 1.66
CA VAL A 48 0.58 -6.76 0.63
C VAL A 48 0.15 -7.82 -0.37
N MET A 49 -0.37 -8.97 0.09
CA MET A 49 -0.89 -10.02 -0.79
C MET A 49 -2.05 -9.53 -1.66
N MET A 50 -3.03 -8.82 -1.09
CA MET A 50 -4.16 -8.24 -1.82
C MET A 50 -3.71 -7.15 -2.80
N ALA A 51 -2.75 -6.32 -2.41
CA ALA A 51 -2.18 -5.29 -3.27
C ALA A 51 -1.38 -5.90 -4.44
N SER A 52 -0.59 -6.96 -4.19
CA SER A 52 0.12 -7.71 -5.23
C SER A 52 -0.84 -8.47 -6.15
N ALA A 53 -1.94 -9.00 -5.62
CA ALA A 53 -2.98 -9.67 -6.40
C ALA A 53 -3.70 -8.68 -7.34
N THR A 54 -3.93 -7.43 -6.89
CA THR A 54 -4.56 -6.39 -7.72
C THR A 54 -3.59 -5.78 -8.73
N THR A 55 -2.27 -5.86 -8.49
CA THR A 55 -1.22 -5.37 -9.41
C THR A 55 -0.87 -6.41 -10.49
N SER A 56 -1.47 -7.60 -10.45
CA SER A 56 -1.36 -8.60 -11.52
C SER A 56 -2.34 -8.29 -12.65
N GLN A 57 -2.19 -7.15 -13.35
CA GLN A 57 -2.67 -6.86 -14.72
C GLN A 57 -2.20 -5.46 -15.17
N ASP A 58 -1.04 -5.37 -15.83
CA ASP A 58 -0.91 -4.82 -17.19
C ASP A 58 0.52 -5.13 -17.71
N GLY A 59 0.63 -6.06 -18.67
CA GLY A 59 1.87 -6.31 -19.43
C GLY A 59 2.53 -7.68 -19.27
N LEU A 60 1.95 -8.72 -19.88
CA LEU A 60 2.44 -9.28 -21.16
C LEU A 60 1.35 -10.15 -21.82
#